data_AF-A0A350J5F6-F1
#
_entry.id   AF-A0A350J5F6-F1
#
_cell.length_a   1.000
_cell.length_b   1.000
_cell.length_c   1.000
_cell.angle_alpha   90.00
_cell.angle_beta   90.00
_cell.angle_gamma   90.00
#
_symmetry.space_group_name_H-M   'P 1'
#
loop_
_entity.id
_entity.type
_entity.pdbx_description
1 polymer ?
#
loop_
_entity_poly.entity_id
_entity_poly.type
_entity_poly.pdbx_seq_one_letter_code
_entity_poly.pdbx_strand_id
1 'polypeptide(L)' 'KKTYDRMGLTEETTDILGIKVPSLTIPVGPGRNLAIIVEAAAINYRVKKMGYNAAADLVARVFPGGNSAK' A
#
# COMPACT_ATOMS: atom_id res chain seq x y z
N LYS A 1 2.29 -19.52 -5.81
CA LYS A 1 3.24 -18.40 -5.63
C LYS A 1 2.41 -17.18 -5.20
N LYS A 2 2.49 -16.70 -3.95
CA LYS A 2 1.68 -15.55 -3.51
C LYS A 2 2.21 -14.28 -4.18
N THR A 3 1.37 -13.64 -4.99
CA THR A 3 1.67 -12.33 -5.58
C THR A 3 1.39 -11.28 -4.52
N TYR A 4 2.44 -10.64 -4.01
CA TYR A 4 2.31 -9.52 -3.09
C TYR A 4 2.01 -8.24 -3.90
N ASP A 5 1.09 -7.42 -3.41
CA ASP A 5 0.86 -6.09 -3.99
C ASP A 5 2.14 -5.25 -3.84
N ARG A 6 2.67 -4.80 -4.98
CA ARG A 6 3.89 -3.97 -5.06
C ARG A 6 3.59 -2.49 -5.26
N MET A 7 2.35 -2.16 -5.62
CA MET A 7 1.94 -0.79 -5.93
C MET A 7 1.12 -0.19 -4.79
N GLY A 8 0.53 -1.00 -3.91
CA GLY A 8 -0.25 -0.49 -2.77
C GLY A 8 -1.54 0.19 -3.23
N LEU A 9 -2.08 -0.25 -4.37
CA LEU A 9 -3.31 0.25 -4.98
C LEU A 9 -4.55 -0.41 -4.37
N THR A 10 -4.40 -1.61 -3.82
CA THR A 10 -5.47 -2.33 -3.13
C THR A 10 -5.38 -2.09 -1.63
N GLU A 11 -6.49 -1.68 -1.02
CA GLU A 11 -6.63 -1.61 0.43
C GLU A 11 -7.09 -2.96 0.96
N GLU A 12 -6.18 -3.69 1.61
CA GLU A 12 -6.54 -4.91 2.33
C GLU A 12 -7.18 -4.54 3.68
N THR A 13 -8.25 -5.24 4.05
CA THR A 13 -8.88 -5.10 5.37
C THR A 13 -9.03 -6.46 6.02
N THR A 14 -8.85 -6.51 7.34
CA THR A 14 -9.11 -7.69 8.16
C THR A 14 -10.35 -7.43 9.02
N ASP A 15 -11.29 -8.38 9.04
CA ASP A 15 -12.45 -8.31 9.93
C ASP A 15 -12.03 -8.69 11.35
N ILE A 16 -12.30 -7.80 12.29
CA ILE A 16 -12.10 -8.02 13.72
C ILE A 16 -13.39 -7.60 14.41
N LEU A 17 -14.13 -8.59 14.94
CA LEU A 17 -15.40 -8.37 15.65
C LEU A 17 -16.45 -7.63 14.79
N GLY A 18 -16.49 -7.89 13.47
CA GLY A 18 -17.39 -7.22 12.54
C GLY A 18 -16.93 -5.83 12.10
N ILE A 19 -15.75 -5.39 12.53
CA ILE A 19 -15.13 -4.13 12.13
C ILE A 19 -14.05 -4.42 11.09
N LYS A 20 -14.15 -3.76 9.93
CA LYS A 20 -13.12 -3.83 8.89
C LYS A 20 -11.94 -2.94 9.26
N VAL A 21 -10.84 -3.54 9.68
CA VAL A 21 -9.61 -2.84 10.04
C VAL A 21 -8.62 -2.88 8.87
N PRO A 22 -8.03 -1.76 8.45
CA PRO A 22 -6.97 -1.75 7.43
C PRO A 22 -5.82 -2.67 7.81
N SER A 23 -5.37 -3.48 6.86
CA SER A 23 -4.34 -4.51 7.06
C SER A 23 -3.31 -4.45 5.94
N LEU A 24 -2.08 -4.87 6.23
CA LEU A 24 -0.98 -4.91 5.26
C LEU A 24 -0.15 -6.17 5.50
N THR A 25 0.03 -6.97 4.45
CA THR A 25 0.86 -8.17 4.52
C THR A 25 2.31 -7.87 4.16
N ILE A 26 3.22 -8.01 5.12
CA ILE A 26 4.66 -7.75 4.94
C ILE A 26 5.44 -9.07 4.91
N PRO A 27 6.15 -9.38 3.81
CA PRO A 27 6.96 -10.60 3.75
C PRO A 27 8.23 -10.46 4.60
N VAL A 28 8.37 -11.36 5.59
CA VAL A 28 9.58 -11.47 6.42
C VAL A 28 10.63 -12.31 5.72
N GLY A 29 11.87 -11.83 5.73
CA GLY A 29 13.03 -12.54 5.19
C GLY A 29 14.29 -12.14 5.94
N PRO A 30 15.25 -13.08 6.12
CA PRO A 30 16.49 -12.78 6.84
C PRO A 30 17.27 -11.66 6.13
N GLY A 31 17.94 -10.80 6.92
CA GLY A 31 18.67 -9.63 6.41
C GLY A 31 17.83 -8.38 6.19
N ARG A 32 16.52 -8.41 6.49
CA ARG A 32 15.66 -7.22 6.46
C ARG A 32 15.48 -6.63 7.85
N ASN A 33 15.62 -5.31 7.96
CA ASN A 33 15.26 -4.59 9.18
C ASN A 33 13.72 -4.47 9.23
N LEU A 34 13.08 -5.18 10.16
CA LEU A 34 11.62 -5.13 10.27
C LEU A 34 11.12 -3.82 10.88
N ALA A 35 11.89 -3.19 11.77
CA ALA A 35 11.49 -1.95 12.43
C ALA A 35 11.29 -0.82 11.41
N ILE A 36 12.24 -0.64 10.48
CA ILE A 36 12.14 0.39 9.45
C ILE A 36 10.98 0.14 8.47
N ILE A 37 10.67 -1.13 8.20
CA ILE A 37 9.56 -1.50 7.31
C ILE A 37 8.22 -1.15 7.97
N VAL A 38 8.07 -1.43 9.27
CA VAL A 38 6.87 -1.08 10.05
C VAL A 38 6.70 0.44 10.14
N GLU A 39 7.79 1.18 10.36
CA GLU A 39 7.76 2.65 10.40
C GLU A 39 7.31 3.24 9.05
N ALA A 40 7.90 2.78 7.95
CA ALA A 40 7.49 3.21 6.60
C ALA A 40 6.02 2.87 6.30
N ALA A 41 5.55 1.70 6.73
CA ALA A 41 4.14 1.32 6.60
C ALA A 41 3.20 2.26 7.39
N ALA A 42 3.56 2.61 8.62
CA ALA A 42 2.79 3.53 9.45
C ALA A 42 2.74 4.95 8.87
N ILE A 43 3.87 5.45 8.36
CA ILE A 43 3.94 6.76 7.69
C ILE A 43 3.07 6.74 6.43
N ASN A 44 3.20 5.71 5.59
CA ASN A 44 2.40 5.58 4.37
C ASN A 44 0.89 5.54 4.66
N TYR A 45 0.47 4.79 5.70
CA TYR A 45 -0.93 4.77 6.13
C TYR A 45 -1.43 6.16 6.55
N ARG A 46 -0.63 6.93 7.31
CA ARG A 46 -0.97 8.30 7.70
C ARG A 46 -1.09 9.22 6.48
N VAL A 47 -0.16 9.14 5.53
CA VAL A 47 -0.14 9.97 4.31
C VAL A 47 -1.35 9.66 3.42
N LYS A 48 -1.68 8.39 3.24
CA LYS A 48 -2.91 7.97 2.54
C LYS A 48 -4.17 8.51 3.21
N LYS A 49 -4.26 8.44 4.55
CA LYS A 49 -5.38 8.99 5.32
C LYS A 49 -5.48 10.53 5.22
N MET A 50 -4.37 11.22 4.99
CA MET A 50 -4.34 12.66 4.74
C MET A 50 -4.75 13.05 3.30
N GLY A 51 -5.15 12.09 2.47
CA GLY A 51 -5.64 12.33 1.11
C GLY A 51 -4.55 12.30 0.04
N TYR A 52 -3.31 11.95 0.38
CA TYR A 52 -2.22 11.83 -0.57
C TYR A 52 -1.92 10.36 -0.86
N ASN A 53 -2.26 9.89 -2.07
CA ASN A 53 -1.93 8.54 -2.50
C ASN A 53 -0.67 8.57 -3.38
N ALA A 54 0.48 8.28 -2.77
CA ALA A 54 1.77 8.25 -3.47
C ALA A 54 1.79 7.26 -4.65
N ALA A 55 1.03 6.16 -4.58
CA ALA A 55 0.93 5.21 -5.67
C ALA A 55 0.18 5.79 -6.88
N ALA A 56 -0.90 6.52 -6.65
CA ALA A 56 -1.66 7.18 -7.71
C ALA A 56 -0.86 8.30 -8.39
N ASP A 57 -0.14 9.11 -7.60
CA ASP A 57 0.74 10.16 -8.13
C ASP A 57 1.91 9.56 -8.93
N LEU A 58 2.51 8.46 -8.46
CA LEU A 58 3.52 7.74 -9.22
C LEU A 58 2.96 7.21 -10.55
N VAL A 59 1.78 6.57 -10.54
CA VAL A 59 1.13 6.08 -11.76
C VAL A 59 0.87 7.22 -12.75
N ALA A 60 0.36 8.37 -12.28
CA ALA A 60 0.11 9.53 -13.12
C ALA A 60 1.39 10.09 -13.77
N ARG A 61 2.51 10.07 -13.06
CA ARG A 61 3.82 10.56 -13.57
C ARG A 61 4.53 9.57 -14.48
N VAL A 62 4.43 8.27 -14.18
CA VAL A 62 5.10 7.21 -14.94
C VAL A 62 4.32 6.86 -16.22
N PHE A 63 2.99 7.02 -16.21
CA PHE A 63 2.12 6.74 -17.35
C PHE A 63 1.27 7.97 -17.74
N PRO A 64 1.88 9.05 -18.27
CA PRO A 64 1.19 10.31 -18.57
C PRO A 64 0.20 10.25 -19.76
N GLY A 65 -0.25 9.06 -20.20
CA GLY A 65 -1.13 8.87 -21.37
C GLY A 65 -2.18 7.77 -21.24
N GLY A 66 -2.42 7.21 -20.04
CA GLY A 66 -3.29 6.05 -19.84
C GLY A 66 -4.79 6.32 -19.72
N ASN A 67 -5.27 7.55 -19.94
CA ASN A 67 -6.70 7.87 -19.88
C ASN A 67 -7.20 8.34 -21.25
N SER A 68 -7.32 7.37 -22.16
CA SER A 68 -8.11 7.43 -23.39
C SER A 68 -8.71 6.06 -23.65
N ALA A 69 -9.42 5.50 -22.68
CA ALA A 69 -10.43 4.49 -22.95
C ALA A 69 -11.43 4.49 -21.80
N LYS A 70 -12.71 4.60 -22.19
CA LYS A 70 -13.89 4.35 -21.38
C LYS A 70 -13.83 2.97 -20.71
#